data_AF-A0A532T8S3-F1
#
_entry.id   AF-A0A532T8S3-F1
#
_cell.length_a   1.000
_cell.length_b   1.000
_cell.length_c   1.000
_cell.angle_alpha   90.00
_cell.angle_beta   90.00
_cell.angle_gamma   90.00
#
_symmetry.space_group_name_H-M   'P 1'
#
loop_
_entity.id
_entity.type
_entity.pdbx_description
1 polymer ?
#
loop_
_entity_poly.entity_id
_entity_poly.type
_entity_poly.pdbx_seq_one_letter_code
_entity_poly.pdbx_strand_id
1 'polypeptide(L)'
;MVEDNNIYPDMESKIESELFALIKFITNLNKKYQKGIVNDNFFRKALKNAMNNLLKLNFTLKEISIQLPDLLNKMEISQEYRSAIDIINRVSSLDLSNNKSPEHHTFLELPGITSEITTSFITLMDALNLDGLTKQDLIFNLFDELNNNLGNFPGLDDILYKVKSIHKNSLNHIDTLMSDVKLKEKIIDDLYQVFKEFQNKLNLKSKQK
;
A
#
# COMPACT_ATOMS: atom_id res chain seq x y z
N MET A 1 -53.16 -0.82 20.31
CA MET A 1 -52.34 0.39 20.48
C MET A 1 -51.09 -0.08 21.20
N VAL A 2 -50.00 -0.28 20.46
CA VAL A 2 -48.70 -0.62 21.06
C VAL A 2 -47.93 0.69 21.03
N GLU A 3 -47.68 1.25 22.21
CA GLU A 3 -46.92 2.47 22.39
C GLU A 3 -45.45 2.19 22.09
N ASP A 4 -44.99 2.67 20.93
CA ASP A 4 -43.57 2.77 20.59
C ASP A 4 -42.90 3.79 21.52
N ASN A 5 -42.38 3.28 22.63
CA ASN A 5 -41.47 4.04 23.47
C ASN A 5 -40.10 4.10 22.77
N ASN A 6 -39.84 5.23 22.09
CA ASN A 6 -38.49 5.57 21.64
C ASN A 6 -37.69 6.03 22.87
N ILE A 7 -37.02 5.09 23.56
CA ILE A 7 -36.39 5.31 24.87
C ILE A 7 -35.04 6.08 24.76
N TYR A 8 -34.47 6.29 23.56
CA TYR A 8 -33.17 6.98 23.44
C TYR A 8 -32.99 7.88 22.20
N PRO A 9 -33.76 8.97 22.05
CA PRO A 9 -33.64 9.88 20.89
C PRO A 9 -32.24 10.50 20.72
N ASP A 10 -31.54 10.79 21.83
CA ASP A 10 -30.17 11.33 21.80
C ASP A 10 -29.12 10.30 21.34
N MET A 11 -29.31 9.02 21.67
CA MET A 11 -28.39 7.97 21.21
C MET A 11 -28.61 7.66 19.74
N GLU A 12 -29.87 7.64 19.28
CA GLU A 12 -30.22 7.43 17.87
C GLU A 12 -29.58 8.53 17.00
N SER A 13 -29.77 9.80 17.35
CA SER A 13 -29.17 10.96 16.63
C SER A 13 -27.64 10.93 16.60
N LYS A 14 -27.02 10.51 17.71
CA LYS A 14 -25.56 10.34 17.78
C LYS A 14 -25.07 9.24 16.84
N ILE A 15 -25.76 8.11 16.79
CA ILE A 15 -25.42 6.99 15.93
C ILE A 15 -25.64 7.34 14.46
N GLU A 16 -26.73 8.05 14.13
CA GLU A 16 -26.98 8.58 12.78
C GLU A 16 -25.82 9.48 12.34
N SER A 17 -25.42 10.42 13.18
CA SER A 17 -24.32 11.36 12.90
C SER A 17 -22.99 10.62 12.70
N GLU A 18 -22.70 9.64 13.54
CA GLU A 18 -21.46 8.86 13.46
C GLU A 18 -21.44 7.95 12.22
N LEU A 19 -22.55 7.30 11.91
CA LEU A 19 -22.70 6.48 10.71
C LEU A 19 -22.52 7.32 9.44
N PHE A 20 -23.17 8.48 9.38
CA PHE A 20 -23.02 9.41 8.26
C PHE A 20 -21.57 9.87 8.10
N ALA A 21 -20.92 10.27 9.20
CA ALA A 21 -19.53 10.70 9.20
C ALA A 21 -18.60 9.59 8.70
N LEU A 22 -18.80 8.35 9.15
CA LEU A 22 -18.01 7.19 8.70
C LEU A 22 -18.18 6.91 7.21
N ILE A 23 -19.41 6.93 6.69
CA ILE A 23 -19.68 6.71 5.26
C ILE A 23 -19.02 7.80 4.41
N LYS A 24 -19.17 9.07 4.79
CA LYS A 24 -18.53 10.18 4.06
C LYS A 24 -17.00 10.09 4.19
N PHE A 25 -16.49 9.71 5.35
CA PHE A 25 -15.06 9.48 5.56
C PHE A 25 -14.52 8.41 4.61
N ILE A 26 -15.12 7.21 4.57
CA ILE A 26 -14.70 6.11 3.70
C ILE A 26 -14.73 6.54 2.22
N THR A 27 -15.82 7.18 1.80
CA THR A 27 -15.99 7.64 0.42
C THR A 27 -14.93 8.66 0.05
N ASN A 28 -14.67 9.64 0.93
CA ASN A 28 -13.68 10.69 0.69
C ASN A 28 -12.25 10.16 0.77
N LEU A 29 -11.98 9.22 1.69
CA LEU A 29 -10.70 8.55 1.82
C LEU A 29 -10.37 7.79 0.53
N ASN A 30 -11.32 7.01 0.01
CA ASN A 30 -11.16 6.33 -1.28
C ASN A 30 -10.95 7.33 -2.42
N LYS A 31 -11.75 8.40 -2.51
CA LYS A 31 -11.53 9.45 -3.53
C LYS A 31 -10.13 10.07 -3.44
N LYS A 32 -9.62 10.35 -2.24
CA LYS A 32 -8.28 10.92 -2.03
C LYS A 32 -7.18 9.92 -2.42
N TYR A 33 -7.36 8.65 -2.09
CA TYR A 33 -6.45 7.58 -2.48
C TYR A 33 -6.43 7.38 -4.00
N GLN A 34 -7.60 7.30 -4.65
CA GLN A 34 -7.70 7.21 -6.12
C GLN A 34 -7.10 8.42 -6.85
N LYS A 35 -7.02 9.58 -6.18
CA LYS A 35 -6.35 10.79 -6.67
C LYS A 35 -4.85 10.86 -6.33
N GLY A 36 -4.28 9.86 -5.65
CA GLY A 36 -2.89 9.85 -5.23
C GLY A 36 -2.54 10.84 -4.11
N ILE A 37 -3.53 11.44 -3.45
CA ILE A 37 -3.31 12.42 -2.36
C ILE A 37 -2.84 11.72 -1.07
N VAL A 38 -3.21 10.45 -0.92
CA VAL A 38 -2.96 9.62 0.26
C VAL A 38 -2.25 8.35 -0.17
N ASN A 39 -1.18 7.96 0.54
CA ASN A 39 -0.43 6.74 0.25
C ASN A 39 -1.16 5.47 0.72
N ASP A 40 -0.75 4.32 0.20
CA ASP A 40 -1.39 3.02 0.43
C ASP A 40 -1.40 2.61 1.91
N ASN A 41 -0.25 2.70 2.60
CA ASN A 41 -0.15 2.31 4.02
C ASN A 41 -1.10 3.12 4.91
N PHE A 42 -1.18 4.45 4.69
CA PHE A 42 -2.14 5.29 5.41
C PHE A 42 -3.57 4.93 5.02
N PHE A 43 -3.85 4.76 3.73
CA PHE A 43 -5.18 4.39 3.24
C PHE A 43 -5.69 3.09 3.89
N ARG A 44 -4.88 2.02 3.86
CA ARG A 44 -5.23 0.72 4.46
C ARG A 44 -5.46 0.82 5.95
N LYS A 45 -4.58 1.50 6.69
CA LYS A 45 -4.73 1.69 8.14
C LYS A 45 -6.00 2.49 8.48
N ALA A 46 -6.24 3.58 7.76
CA ALA A 46 -7.40 4.44 7.96
C ALA A 46 -8.71 3.72 7.61
N LEU A 47 -8.73 2.95 6.52
CA LEU A 47 -9.89 2.15 6.11
C LEU A 47 -10.18 1.02 7.10
N LYS A 48 -9.15 0.32 7.57
CA LYS A 48 -9.28 -0.72 8.62
C LYS A 48 -9.86 -0.14 9.91
N ASN A 49 -9.43 1.05 10.31
CA ASN A 49 -9.99 1.73 11.47
C ASN A 49 -11.47 2.10 11.25
N ALA A 50 -11.82 2.66 10.08
CA ALA A 50 -13.22 2.97 9.75
C ALA A 50 -14.12 1.73 9.74
N MET A 51 -13.62 0.60 9.21
CA MET A 51 -14.33 -0.69 9.23
C MET A 51 -14.58 -1.17 10.67
N ASN A 52 -13.56 -1.09 11.55
CA ASN A 52 -13.73 -1.44 12.95
C ASN A 52 -14.78 -0.55 13.65
N ASN A 53 -14.82 0.74 13.32
CA ASN A 53 -15.81 1.65 13.88
C ASN A 53 -17.23 1.34 13.36
N LEU A 54 -17.39 0.99 12.08
CA LEU A 54 -18.68 0.50 11.56
C LEU A 54 -19.15 -0.77 12.25
N LEU A 55 -18.24 -1.71 12.54
CA LEU A 55 -18.57 -2.93 13.28
C LEU A 55 -19.03 -2.61 14.72
N LYS A 56 -18.33 -1.70 15.41
CA LYS A 56 -18.75 -1.22 16.74
C LYS A 56 -20.14 -0.59 16.69
N LEU A 57 -20.38 0.27 15.71
CA LEU A 57 -21.67 0.92 15.53
C LEU A 57 -22.79 -0.11 15.27
N ASN A 58 -22.51 -1.15 14.48
CA ASN A 58 -23.45 -2.26 14.28
C ASN A 58 -23.77 -3.03 15.58
N PHE A 59 -22.79 -3.18 16.49
CA PHE A 59 -23.06 -3.77 17.81
C PHE A 59 -23.92 -2.83 18.66
N THR A 60 -23.62 -1.54 18.69
CA THR A 60 -24.44 -0.55 19.41
C THR A 60 -25.88 -0.52 18.90
N LEU A 61 -26.10 -0.58 17.58
CA LEU A 61 -27.44 -0.67 16.98
C LEU A 61 -28.23 -1.89 17.49
N LYS A 62 -27.57 -3.04 17.60
CA LYS A 62 -28.19 -4.25 18.15
C LYS A 62 -28.56 -4.10 19.62
N GLU A 63 -27.72 -3.44 20.42
CA GLU A 63 -27.99 -3.19 21.84
C GLU A 63 -29.25 -2.33 22.04
N ILE A 64 -29.46 -1.33 21.17
CA ILE A 64 -30.63 -0.46 21.21
C ILE A 64 -31.80 -0.95 20.35
N SER A 65 -31.72 -2.19 19.84
CA SER A 65 -32.76 -2.83 19.01
C SER A 65 -33.16 -2.07 17.74
N ILE A 66 -32.28 -1.21 17.21
CA ILE A 66 -32.49 -0.53 15.93
C ILE A 66 -31.91 -1.39 14.80
N GLN A 67 -32.74 -1.67 13.80
CA GLN A 67 -32.29 -2.37 12.60
C GLN A 67 -31.56 -1.39 11.68
N LEU A 68 -30.33 -1.74 11.29
CA LEU A 68 -29.53 -0.93 10.37
C LEU A 68 -30.27 -0.58 9.05
N PRO A 69 -31.00 -1.49 8.37
CA PRO A 69 -31.76 -1.14 7.18
C PRO A 69 -32.79 -0.04 7.39
N ASP A 70 -33.49 -0.06 8.54
CA ASP A 70 -34.52 0.94 8.86
C ASP A 70 -33.88 2.31 9.07
N LEU A 71 -32.73 2.35 9.76
CA LEU A 71 -31.95 3.57 9.96
C LEU A 71 -31.42 4.15 8.64
N LEU A 72 -30.86 3.30 7.78
CA LEU A 72 -30.31 3.72 6.49
C LEU A 72 -31.39 4.28 5.56
N ASN A 73 -32.59 3.69 5.59
CA ASN A 73 -33.74 4.16 4.83
C ASN A 73 -34.26 5.50 5.38
N LYS A 74 -34.38 5.63 6.71
CA LYS A 74 -34.79 6.88 7.38
C LYS A 74 -33.87 8.05 7.03
N MET A 75 -32.56 7.78 6.96
CA MET A 75 -31.54 8.78 6.65
C MET A 75 -31.33 9.01 5.13
N GLU A 76 -31.99 8.24 4.26
CA GLU A 76 -31.81 8.29 2.79
C GLU A 76 -30.37 8.04 2.29
N ILE A 77 -29.58 7.26 3.04
CA ILE A 77 -28.15 6.99 2.73
C ILE A 77 -27.85 5.53 2.36
N SER A 78 -28.88 4.73 2.09
CA SER A 78 -28.74 3.31 1.75
C SER A 78 -27.78 3.07 0.59
N GLN A 79 -27.75 3.95 -0.41
CA GLN A 79 -26.86 3.82 -1.57
C GLN A 79 -25.41 4.17 -1.22
N GLU A 80 -25.18 5.23 -0.45
CA GLU A 80 -23.84 5.62 0.00
C GLU A 80 -23.25 4.60 0.96
N TYR A 81 -24.08 4.03 1.83
CA TYR A 81 -23.67 2.93 2.69
C TYR A 81 -23.22 1.73 1.87
N ARG A 82 -24.03 1.29 0.89
CA ARG A 82 -23.63 0.20 -0.03
C ARG A 82 -22.31 0.52 -0.73
N SER A 83 -22.17 1.74 -1.24
CA SER A 83 -20.93 2.18 -1.90
C SER A 83 -19.72 2.12 -0.96
N ALA A 84 -19.89 2.50 0.32
CA ALA A 84 -18.83 2.40 1.33
C ALA A 84 -18.48 0.94 1.65
N ILE A 85 -19.46 0.05 1.72
CA ILE A 85 -19.26 -1.39 1.91
C ILE A 85 -18.55 -2.01 0.70
N ASP A 86 -18.91 -1.64 -0.53
CA ASP A 86 -18.24 -2.12 -1.74
C ASP A 86 -16.76 -1.72 -1.77
N ILE A 87 -16.43 -0.50 -1.31
CA ILE A 87 -15.04 -0.04 -1.14
C ILE A 87 -14.30 -0.94 -0.14
N ILE A 88 -14.91 -1.20 1.03
CA ILE A 88 -14.32 -2.06 2.06
C ILE A 88 -14.09 -3.45 1.51
N ASN A 89 -15.10 -4.07 0.91
CA ASN A 89 -15.03 -5.43 0.36
C ASN A 89 -13.97 -5.54 -0.73
N ARG A 90 -13.85 -4.54 -1.61
CA ARG A 90 -12.81 -4.51 -2.63
C ARG A 90 -11.42 -4.58 -1.99
N VAL A 91 -11.16 -3.78 -0.96
CA VAL A 91 -9.85 -3.75 -0.28
C VAL A 91 -9.62 -5.01 0.55
N SER A 92 -10.64 -5.51 1.26
CA SER A 92 -10.53 -6.76 2.04
C SER A 92 -10.35 -8.00 1.16
N SER A 93 -10.95 -8.02 -0.03
CA SER A 93 -10.76 -9.11 -1.00
C SER A 93 -9.35 -9.12 -1.60
N LEU A 94 -8.72 -7.94 -1.73
CA LEU A 94 -7.32 -7.81 -2.10
C LEU A 94 -6.40 -8.30 -0.97
N ASP A 95 -6.73 -8.05 0.30
CA ASP A 95 -5.94 -8.55 1.44
C ASP A 95 -6.10 -10.08 1.67
N LEU A 96 -7.26 -10.68 1.35
CA LEU A 96 -7.53 -12.12 1.51
C LEU A 96 -6.96 -12.98 0.36
N SER A 97 -6.69 -12.39 -0.80
CA SER A 97 -6.11 -13.08 -1.97
C SER A 97 -4.59 -13.07 -2.00
N ASN A 98 -3.93 -12.55 -0.95
CA ASN A 98 -2.46 -12.53 -0.80
C ASN A 98 -1.77 -13.90 -0.63
N ASN A 99 -2.45 -15.00 -0.96
CA ASN A 99 -1.76 -16.20 -1.42
C ASN A 99 -1.42 -16.03 -2.91
N LYS A 100 -0.27 -15.38 -3.17
CA LYS A 100 0.52 -15.45 -4.42
C LYS A 100 -0.29 -15.65 -5.71
N SER A 101 -0.79 -14.57 -6.28
CA SER A 101 -1.09 -14.54 -7.72
C SER A 101 -0.70 -13.18 -8.30
N PRO A 102 -0.24 -13.14 -9.58
CA PRO A 102 0.49 -12.00 -10.11
C PRO A 102 -0.42 -10.78 -10.22
N GLU A 103 -0.01 -9.71 -9.54
CA GLU A 103 -0.81 -8.53 -9.27
C GLU A 103 -1.19 -7.79 -10.56
N HIS A 104 -2.50 -7.60 -10.76
CA HIS A 104 -3.00 -6.56 -11.65
C HIS A 104 -2.80 -5.20 -10.96
N HIS A 105 -1.57 -4.68 -11.04
CA HIS A 105 -1.26 -3.32 -10.64
C HIS A 105 -2.17 -2.36 -11.42
N THR A 106 -2.95 -1.56 -10.69
CA THR A 106 -3.65 -0.44 -11.34
C THR A 106 -2.59 0.57 -11.77
N PHE A 107 -2.72 1.13 -12.98
CA PHE A 107 -1.79 2.13 -13.55
C PHE A 107 -1.49 3.32 -12.61
N LEU A 108 -2.33 3.55 -11.60
CA LEU A 108 -2.24 4.60 -10.59
C LEU A 108 -1.29 4.29 -9.41
N GLU A 109 -0.90 3.04 -9.20
CA GLU A 109 0.08 2.64 -8.16
C GLU A 109 1.53 2.75 -8.65
N LEU A 110 1.73 2.80 -9.97
CA LEU A 110 3.05 2.82 -10.61
C LEU A 110 3.93 4.00 -10.16
N PRO A 111 3.43 5.24 -9.98
CA PRO A 111 4.26 6.33 -9.48
C PRO A 111 4.75 6.10 -8.05
N GLY A 112 3.92 5.49 -7.19
CA GLY A 112 4.28 5.16 -5.82
C GLY A 112 5.37 4.08 -5.79
N ILE A 113 5.13 2.98 -6.49
CA ILE A 113 6.10 1.86 -6.58
C ILE A 113 7.40 2.33 -7.26
N THR A 114 7.31 3.22 -8.27
CA THR A 114 8.50 3.86 -8.89
C THR A 114 9.33 4.62 -7.88
N SER A 115 8.68 5.40 -7.00
CA SER A 115 9.35 6.16 -5.95
C SER A 115 10.02 5.23 -4.94
N GLU A 116 9.37 4.13 -4.58
CA GLU A 116 9.91 3.11 -3.67
C GLU A 116 11.13 2.42 -4.28
N ILE A 117 11.03 1.94 -5.53
CA ILE A 117 12.17 1.35 -6.27
C ILE A 117 13.34 2.33 -6.34
N THR A 118 13.08 3.59 -6.69
CA THR A 118 14.11 4.64 -6.75
C THR A 118 14.80 4.84 -5.41
N THR A 119 14.02 4.89 -4.33
CA THR A 119 14.54 5.06 -2.97
C THR A 119 15.37 3.86 -2.54
N SER A 120 14.91 2.64 -2.83
CA SER A 120 15.64 1.41 -2.50
C SER A 120 16.96 1.31 -3.26
N PHE A 121 17.00 1.70 -4.55
CA PHE A 121 18.25 1.77 -5.31
C PHE A 121 19.25 2.73 -4.67
N ILE A 122 18.82 3.97 -4.39
CA ILE A 122 19.69 5.01 -3.81
C ILE A 122 20.19 4.56 -2.43
N THR A 123 19.27 4.07 -1.59
CA THR A 123 19.60 3.64 -0.22
C THR A 123 20.58 2.47 -0.21
N LEU A 124 20.41 1.50 -1.12
CA LEU A 124 21.36 0.39 -1.25
C LEU A 124 22.74 0.87 -1.71
N MET A 125 22.81 1.75 -2.71
CA MET A 125 24.08 2.31 -3.19
C MET A 125 24.77 3.15 -2.10
N ASP A 126 24.02 3.96 -1.37
CA ASP A 126 24.55 4.76 -0.25
C ASP A 126 25.05 3.86 0.87
N ALA A 127 24.29 2.82 1.24
CA ALA A 127 24.71 1.87 2.26
C ALA A 127 25.99 1.11 1.88
N LEU A 128 26.17 0.80 0.59
CA LEU A 128 27.41 0.20 0.08
C LEU A 128 28.59 1.17 0.08
N ASN A 129 28.34 2.47 -0.10
CA ASN A 129 29.36 3.54 -0.05
C ASN A 129 29.77 3.93 1.38
N LEU A 130 28.93 3.67 2.39
CA LEU A 130 29.23 4.03 3.78
C LEU A 130 30.24 3.05 4.39
N ASP A 131 31.50 3.47 4.46
CA ASP A 131 32.53 2.74 5.19
C ASP A 131 32.20 2.69 6.69
N GLY A 132 32.07 1.47 7.23
CA GLY A 132 31.81 1.22 8.65
C GLY A 132 30.39 0.76 9.00
N LEU A 133 29.43 0.77 8.06
CA LEU A 133 28.11 0.13 8.23
C LEU A 133 28.13 -1.32 7.73
N THR A 134 29.08 -2.11 8.21
CA THR A 134 29.28 -3.53 7.86
C THR A 134 28.33 -4.45 8.64
N LYS A 135 27.03 -4.18 8.58
CA LYS A 135 26.04 -5.23 8.90
C LYS A 135 25.62 -5.88 7.59
N GLN A 136 26.22 -7.03 7.32
CA GLN A 136 25.84 -7.93 6.23
C GLN A 136 24.31 -8.07 6.11
N ASP A 137 23.63 -8.23 7.23
CA ASP A 137 22.16 -8.29 7.31
C ASP A 137 21.46 -7.04 6.76
N LEU A 138 22.04 -5.85 6.97
CA LEU A 138 21.46 -4.60 6.47
C LEU A 138 21.51 -4.55 4.93
N ILE A 139 22.68 -4.84 4.35
CA ILE A 139 22.84 -4.84 2.88
C ILE A 139 21.92 -5.87 2.24
N PHE A 140 21.76 -7.05 2.84
CA PHE A 140 20.82 -8.06 2.35
C PHE A 140 19.37 -7.63 2.46
N ASN A 141 18.96 -7.07 3.59
CA ASN A 141 17.61 -6.56 3.74
C ASN A 141 17.29 -5.49 2.69
N LEU A 142 18.27 -4.63 2.35
CA LEU A 142 18.12 -3.61 1.31
C LEU A 142 18.02 -4.23 -0.10
N PHE A 143 18.79 -5.29 -0.39
CA PHE A 143 18.63 -6.05 -1.64
C PHE A 143 17.27 -6.75 -1.72
N ASP A 144 16.80 -7.36 -0.64
CA ASP A 144 15.50 -8.03 -0.59
C ASP A 144 14.36 -7.03 -0.77
N GLU A 145 14.44 -5.87 -0.11
CA GLU A 145 13.49 -4.76 -0.29
C GLU A 145 13.45 -4.30 -1.76
N LEU A 146 14.61 -4.07 -2.37
CA LEU A 146 14.71 -3.68 -3.78
C LEU A 146 14.12 -4.76 -4.71
N ASN A 147 14.41 -6.04 -4.46
CA ASN A 147 13.88 -7.15 -5.25
C ASN A 147 12.36 -7.29 -5.12
N ASN A 148 11.81 -7.07 -3.93
CA ASN A 148 10.37 -7.08 -3.71
C ASN A 148 9.70 -5.92 -4.44
N ASN A 149 10.23 -4.70 -4.31
CA ASN A 149 9.68 -3.52 -4.98
C ASN A 149 9.71 -3.66 -6.51
N LEU A 150 10.79 -4.22 -7.07
CA LEU A 150 10.89 -4.53 -8.50
C LEU A 150 9.95 -5.66 -8.95
N GLY A 151 9.76 -6.68 -8.11
CA GLY A 151 8.81 -7.77 -8.37
C GLY A 151 7.35 -7.32 -8.37
N ASN A 152 7.06 -6.26 -7.62
CA ASN A 152 5.76 -5.60 -7.56
C ASN A 152 5.60 -4.51 -8.63
N PHE A 153 6.43 -4.45 -9.66
CA PHE A 153 6.26 -3.49 -10.75
C PHE A 153 6.14 -4.23 -12.09
N PRO A 154 5.05 -4.01 -12.85
CA PRO A 154 4.82 -4.74 -14.09
C PRO A 154 5.79 -4.32 -15.19
N GLY A 155 6.39 -5.30 -15.88
CA GLY A 155 7.23 -5.07 -17.06
C GLY A 155 8.70 -4.77 -16.78
N LEU A 156 9.19 -5.03 -15.56
CA LEU A 156 10.60 -4.90 -15.15
C LEU A 156 11.29 -6.25 -14.92
N ASP A 157 10.79 -7.35 -15.49
CA ASP A 157 11.35 -8.69 -15.28
C ASP A 157 12.85 -8.78 -15.59
N ASP A 158 13.31 -8.05 -16.60
CA ASP A 158 14.72 -7.97 -17.00
C ASP A 158 15.57 -7.21 -15.99
N ILE A 159 15.06 -6.10 -15.45
CA ILE A 159 15.73 -5.33 -14.39
C ILE A 159 15.78 -6.15 -13.11
N LEU A 160 14.66 -6.78 -12.72
CA LEU A 160 14.59 -7.68 -11.57
C LEU A 160 15.61 -8.81 -11.69
N TYR A 161 15.73 -9.41 -12.88
CA TYR A 161 16.72 -10.46 -13.13
C TYR A 161 18.15 -9.95 -12.93
N LYS A 162 18.49 -8.76 -13.45
CA LYS A 162 19.81 -8.15 -13.27
C LYS A 162 20.11 -7.87 -11.80
N VAL A 163 19.17 -7.27 -11.06
CA VAL A 163 19.34 -7.01 -9.61
C VAL A 163 19.50 -8.32 -8.82
N LYS A 164 18.71 -9.36 -9.12
CA LYS A 164 18.89 -10.68 -8.49
C LYS A 164 20.26 -11.29 -8.80
N SER A 165 20.79 -11.09 -9.99
CA SER A 165 22.14 -11.55 -10.35
C SER A 165 23.22 -10.81 -9.55
N ILE A 166 23.08 -9.49 -9.40
CA ILE A 166 23.99 -8.69 -8.56
C ILE A 166 23.90 -9.16 -7.11
N HIS A 167 22.68 -9.31 -6.57
CA HIS A 167 22.46 -9.79 -5.21
C HIS A 167 23.12 -11.15 -4.96
N LYS A 168 22.95 -12.10 -5.89
CA LYS A 168 23.60 -13.42 -5.81
C LYS A 168 25.13 -13.33 -5.85
N ASN A 169 25.68 -12.45 -6.70
CA ASN A 169 27.12 -12.24 -6.76
C ASN A 169 27.66 -11.64 -5.46
N SER A 170 26.92 -10.72 -4.85
CA SER A 170 27.22 -10.15 -3.53
C SER A 170 27.18 -11.19 -2.41
N LEU A 171 26.17 -12.08 -2.42
CA LEU A 171 26.03 -13.20 -1.47
C LEU A 171 27.22 -14.16 -1.52
N ASN A 172 27.67 -14.50 -2.73
CA ASN A 172 28.78 -15.44 -2.93
C ASN A 172 30.14 -14.89 -2.49
N HIS A 173 30.27 -13.58 -2.30
CA HIS A 173 31.55 -12.91 -1.98
C HIS A 173 31.43 -12.01 -0.76
N ILE A 174 30.53 -12.33 0.17
CA ILE A 174 30.12 -11.38 1.22
C ILE A 174 31.25 -10.95 2.16
N ASP A 175 32.14 -11.86 2.53
CA ASP A 175 33.31 -11.56 3.37
C ASP A 175 34.31 -10.62 2.65
N THR A 176 34.41 -10.80 1.32
CA THR A 176 35.25 -9.96 0.45
C THR A 176 34.58 -8.63 0.16
N LEU A 177 33.25 -8.58 0.02
CA LEU A 177 32.47 -7.36 -0.22
C LEU A 177 32.68 -6.34 0.89
N MET A 178 32.75 -6.79 2.14
CA MET A 178 32.92 -5.90 3.29
C MET A 178 34.33 -5.30 3.39
N SER A 179 35.31 -5.96 2.75
CA SER A 179 36.75 -5.69 2.93
C SER A 179 37.42 -5.12 1.68
N ASP A 180 36.83 -5.32 0.49
CA ASP A 180 37.38 -4.94 -0.80
C ASP A 180 36.60 -3.78 -1.41
N VAL A 181 37.20 -2.59 -1.36
CA VAL A 181 36.67 -1.36 -1.94
C VAL A 181 36.39 -1.50 -3.44
N LYS A 182 37.24 -2.21 -4.19
CA LYS A 182 37.04 -2.36 -5.65
C LYS A 182 35.83 -3.21 -5.97
N LEU A 183 35.55 -4.22 -5.15
CA LEU A 183 34.36 -5.06 -5.31
C LEU A 183 33.09 -4.27 -4.97
N LYS A 184 33.12 -3.45 -3.91
CA LYS A 184 32.01 -2.53 -3.60
C LYS A 184 31.74 -1.55 -4.73
N GLU A 185 32.77 -0.85 -5.20
CA GLU A 185 32.68 0.09 -6.32
C GLU A 185 32.06 -0.57 -7.56
N LYS A 186 32.54 -1.78 -7.91
CA LYS A 186 31.99 -2.54 -9.04
C LYS A 186 30.50 -2.85 -8.87
N ILE A 187 30.06 -3.27 -7.69
CA ILE A 187 28.65 -3.59 -7.44
C ILE A 187 27.79 -2.31 -7.47
N ILE A 188 28.31 -1.20 -6.97
CA ILE A 188 27.64 0.10 -7.03
C ILE A 188 27.51 0.56 -8.48
N ASP A 189 28.56 0.41 -9.30
CA ASP A 189 28.52 0.70 -10.73
C ASP A 189 27.50 -0.18 -11.46
N ASP A 190 27.48 -1.48 -11.18
CA ASP A 190 26.51 -2.42 -11.75
C ASP A 190 25.07 -2.03 -11.35
N LEU A 191 24.83 -1.69 -10.08
CA LEU A 191 23.53 -1.20 -9.60
C LEU A 191 23.13 0.11 -10.26
N TYR A 192 24.07 1.03 -10.44
CA TYR A 192 23.82 2.33 -11.07
C TYR A 192 23.46 2.19 -12.56
N GLN A 193 24.10 1.27 -13.28
CA GLN A 193 23.73 0.96 -14.66
C GLN A 193 22.31 0.41 -14.74
N VAL A 194 21.97 -0.55 -13.88
CA VAL A 194 20.61 -1.11 -13.83
C VAL A 194 19.57 -0.04 -13.44
N PHE A 195 19.91 0.85 -12.52
CA PHE A 195 19.06 1.99 -12.15
C PHE A 195 18.84 2.94 -13.32
N LYS A 196 19.86 3.25 -14.12
CA LYS A 196 19.71 4.04 -15.35
C LYS A 196 18.80 3.37 -16.37
N GLU A 197 18.92 2.06 -16.54
CA GLU A 197 18.02 1.30 -17.42
C GLU A 197 16.57 1.37 -16.94
N PHE A 198 16.34 1.26 -15.63
CA PHE A 198 15.04 1.46 -15.00
C PHE A 198 14.48 2.87 -15.27
N GLN A 199 15.27 3.92 -15.02
CA GLN A 199 14.85 5.30 -15.30
C GLN A 199 14.56 5.53 -16.79
N ASN A 200 15.38 4.95 -17.67
CA ASN A 200 15.14 5.01 -19.11
C ASN A 200 13.80 4.35 -19.42
N LYS A 201 13.54 3.13 -18.93
CA LYS A 201 12.26 2.43 -19.15
C LYS A 201 11.03 3.23 -18.74
N LEU A 202 11.10 3.94 -17.62
CA LEU A 202 10.02 4.81 -17.15
C LEU A 202 9.82 6.06 -18.03
N ASN A 203 10.89 6.53 -18.68
CA ASN A 203 10.88 7.71 -19.55
C ASN A 203 10.56 7.40 -21.03
N LEU A 204 10.25 6.15 -21.42
CA LEU A 204 10.20 5.73 -22.83
C LEU A 204 8.87 6.03 -23.55
N LYS A 205 8.73 7.29 -24.01
CA LYS A 205 8.37 7.67 -25.40
C LYS A 205 8.52 9.21 -25.60
N SER A 206 9.75 9.72 -25.54
CA SER A 206 10.05 11.10 -25.98
C SER A 206 11.29 11.21 -26.88
N LYS A 207 11.61 10.14 -27.63
CA LYS A 207 12.48 10.24 -28.82
C LYS A 207 11.98 9.31 -29.93
N GLN A 208 10.91 9.74 -30.59
CA GLN A 208 10.72 9.51 -32.02
C GLN A 208 10.71 10.88 -32.70
N LYS A 209 11.88 11.29 -33.19
CA LYS A 209 12.06 12.15 -34.36
C LYS A 209 13.49 11.95 -34.86
#